data_AF-A0A0W7TH56-F1
#
_entry.id   AF-A0A0W7TH56-F1
#
_cell.length_a   1.000
_cell.length_b   1.000
_cell.length_c   1.000
_cell.angle_alpha   90.00
_cell.angle_beta   90.00
_cell.angle_gamma   90.00
#
_symmetry.space_group_name_H-M   'P 1'
#
loop_
_entity.id
_entity.type
_entity.pdbx_description
1 polymer ?
#
loop_
_entity_poly.entity_id
_entity_poly.type
_entity_poly.pdbx_seq_one_letter_code
_entity_poly.pdbx_strand_id
1 'polypeptide(L)'
;MFASYNGTSISTMHNGIHELVTLAGGRTPIDAGYTNGSIDLEEVARNMKPDWIVLDTYFGFLETYTTLEETKGKEVDQLTNTDNKYVQAIDHTQAYRDGKVLFLTQGVYMGPASYIACAYLANHLYPDRFSFDVDAMFADYISSYHSDYSASDFAGIEYFDLATLNTYA
;
A
#
# COMPACT_ATOMS: atom_id res chain seq x y z
N MET A 1 14.62 6.29 1.11
CA MET A 1 14.43 4.86 0.74
C MET A 1 12.99 4.50 1.08
N PHE A 2 12.30 3.79 0.21
CA PHE A 2 10.93 3.34 0.37
C PHE A 2 11.01 1.87 0.71
N ALA A 3 10.20 1.40 1.64
CA ALA A 3 10.18 0.00 1.99
C ALA A 3 8.89 -0.62 1.46
N SER A 4 9.04 -1.52 0.48
CA SER A 4 7.96 -2.27 -0.15
C SER A 4 7.93 -3.66 0.46
N TYR A 5 6.78 -4.06 1.00
CA TYR A 5 6.64 -5.32 1.72
C TYR A 5 5.39 -6.04 1.27
N ASN A 6 5.43 -7.38 1.32
CA ASN A 6 4.27 -8.25 1.18
C ASN A 6 4.14 -9.07 2.46
N GLY A 7 3.08 -8.78 3.21
CA GLY A 7 2.88 -9.34 4.54
C GLY A 7 4.08 -9.08 5.45
N THR A 8 4.78 -10.15 5.85
CA THR A 8 5.86 -10.12 6.85
C THR A 8 7.28 -10.11 6.26
N SER A 9 7.43 -9.85 4.95
CA SER A 9 8.73 -9.93 4.26
C SER A 9 8.98 -8.75 3.31
N ILE A 10 10.27 -8.40 3.12
CA ILE A 10 10.69 -7.48 2.06
C ILE A 10 10.16 -8.03 0.73
N SER A 11 9.47 -7.19 -0.04
CA SER A 11 8.95 -7.61 -1.34
C SER A 11 10.08 -8.16 -2.21
N THR A 12 9.86 -9.28 -2.90
CA THR A 12 10.77 -9.74 -3.93
C THR A 12 10.63 -8.90 -5.20
N MET A 13 11.64 -8.93 -6.08
CA MET A 13 11.42 -8.59 -7.48
C MET A 13 10.25 -9.42 -8.03
N HIS A 14 9.40 -8.80 -8.83
CA HIS A 14 8.23 -9.37 -9.49
C HIS A 14 7.05 -9.74 -8.57
N ASN A 15 6.91 -9.08 -7.41
CA ASN A 15 5.72 -9.24 -6.57
C ASN A 15 4.66 -8.15 -6.80
N GLY A 16 4.94 -7.13 -7.61
CA GLY A 16 4.04 -6.04 -7.94
C GLY A 16 4.25 -4.79 -7.08
N ILE A 17 4.47 -4.90 -5.77
CA ILE A 17 4.65 -3.73 -4.90
C ILE A 17 6.00 -3.05 -5.11
N HIS A 18 7.06 -3.83 -5.37
CA HIS A 18 8.38 -3.31 -5.74
C HIS A 18 8.31 -2.51 -7.05
N GLU A 19 7.69 -3.11 -8.08
CA GLU A 19 7.50 -2.47 -9.39
C GLU A 19 6.66 -1.20 -9.28
N LEU A 20 5.58 -1.23 -8.50
CA LEU A 20 4.70 -0.08 -8.29
C LEU A 20 5.46 1.09 -7.63
N VAL A 21 6.16 0.81 -6.53
CA VAL A 21 6.94 1.83 -5.81
C VAL A 21 8.02 2.40 -6.70
N THR A 22 8.70 1.56 -7.47
CA THR A 22 9.74 1.99 -8.42
C THR A 22 9.15 2.86 -9.54
N LEU A 23 8.00 2.48 -10.10
CA LEU A 23 7.32 3.23 -11.15
C LEU A 23 6.84 4.60 -10.66
N ALA A 24 6.40 4.68 -9.39
CA ALA A 24 6.04 5.94 -8.73
C ALA A 24 7.27 6.83 -8.40
N GLY A 25 8.47 6.40 -8.78
CA GLY A 25 9.73 7.12 -8.55
C GLY A 25 10.35 6.84 -7.18
N GLY A 26 9.87 5.83 -6.46
CA GLY A 26 10.46 5.37 -5.21
C GLY A 26 11.71 4.53 -5.43
N ARG A 27 12.63 4.59 -4.47
CA ARG A 27 13.77 3.67 -4.35
C ARG A 27 13.50 2.63 -3.27
N THR A 28 13.32 1.37 -3.64
CA THR A 28 12.94 0.27 -2.73
C THR A 28 14.14 -0.31 -1.94
N PRO A 29 13.96 -1.25 -0.99
CA PRO A 29 15.08 -1.90 -0.31
C PRO A 29 15.94 -2.71 -1.27
N ILE A 30 15.35 -3.35 -2.28
CA ILE A 30 16.09 -4.10 -3.31
C ILE A 30 17.06 -3.18 -4.05
N ASP A 31 16.61 -1.96 -4.41
CA ASP A 31 17.45 -0.95 -5.07
C ASP A 31 18.57 -0.39 -4.18
N ALA A 32 18.50 -0.68 -2.88
CA ALA A 32 19.53 -0.36 -1.90
C ALA A 32 20.45 -1.56 -1.58
N GLY A 33 20.23 -2.71 -2.23
CA GLY A 33 21.05 -3.92 -2.06
C GLY A 33 20.55 -4.87 -0.98
N TYR A 34 19.36 -4.64 -0.43
CA TYR A 34 18.73 -5.57 0.52
C TYR A 34 18.18 -6.79 -0.22
N THR A 35 18.43 -7.98 0.33
CA THR A 35 17.90 -9.25 -0.18
C THR A 35 16.58 -9.60 0.50
N ASN A 36 15.73 -10.38 -0.19
CA ASN A 36 14.53 -10.93 0.43
C ASN A 36 14.90 -11.77 1.67
N GLY A 37 14.20 -11.53 2.77
CA GLY A 37 14.38 -12.17 4.06
C GLY A 37 13.37 -11.66 5.08
N SER A 38 13.31 -12.32 6.24
CA SER A 38 12.50 -11.86 7.37
C SER A 38 12.87 -10.44 7.77
N ILE A 39 11.87 -9.63 8.07
CA ILE A 39 12.07 -8.24 8.49
C ILE A 39 12.72 -8.23 9.87
N ASP A 40 13.96 -7.74 9.92
CA ASP A 40 14.61 -7.40 11.18
C ASP A 40 14.19 -5.99 11.59
N LEU A 41 13.54 -5.89 12.76
CA LEU A 41 13.09 -4.64 13.37
C LEU A 41 14.24 -3.63 13.46
N GLU A 42 15.43 -4.10 13.85
CA GLU A 42 16.59 -3.22 14.03
C GLU A 42 17.10 -2.72 12.68
N GLU A 43 17.08 -3.57 11.65
CA GLU A 43 17.51 -3.20 10.30
C GLU A 43 16.59 -2.13 9.71
N VAL A 44 15.26 -2.30 9.79
CA VAL A 44 14.30 -1.33 9.25
C VAL A 44 14.36 -0.01 10.01
N ALA A 45 14.36 -0.06 11.34
CA ALA A 45 14.31 1.15 12.17
C ALA A 45 15.63 1.92 12.20
N ARG A 46 16.79 1.23 12.20
CA ARG A 46 18.09 1.87 12.44
C ARG A 46 18.96 2.02 11.21
N ASN A 47 18.94 1.05 10.30
CA ASN A 47 19.88 1.01 9.19
C ASN A 47 19.24 1.47 7.88
N MET A 48 18.03 0.99 7.58
CA MET A 48 17.29 1.34 6.37
C MET A 48 16.77 2.78 6.39
N LYS A 49 16.23 3.23 7.53
CA LYS A 49 15.65 4.56 7.77
C LYS A 49 14.75 5.04 6.61
N PRO A 50 13.62 4.35 6.35
CA PRO A 50 12.76 4.71 5.23
C PRO A 50 12.14 6.10 5.41
N ASP A 51 11.96 6.81 4.30
CA ASP A 51 11.22 8.09 4.26
C ASP A 51 9.70 7.83 4.24
N TRP A 52 9.31 6.72 3.62
CA TRP A 52 7.95 6.22 3.47
C TRP A 52 7.95 4.70 3.53
N ILE A 53 6.86 4.13 4.02
CA ILE A 53 6.63 2.68 4.06
C ILE A 53 5.39 2.38 3.24
N VAL A 54 5.49 1.43 2.31
CA VAL A 54 4.40 1.02 1.43
C VAL A 54 4.19 -0.48 1.59
N LEU A 55 2.98 -0.86 1.96
CA LEU A 55 2.62 -2.20 2.36
C LEU A 55 1.64 -2.83 1.40
N ASP A 56 2.00 -3.97 0.83
CA ASP A 56 1.04 -4.90 0.25
C ASP A 56 0.33 -5.66 1.36
N THR A 57 -0.98 -5.45 1.43
CA THR A 57 -1.89 -6.23 2.24
C THR A 57 -2.69 -7.17 1.34
N TYR A 58 -2.48 -8.49 1.51
CA TYR A 58 -3.24 -9.53 0.83
C TYR A 58 -4.06 -10.35 1.82
N PHE A 59 -5.38 -10.17 1.80
CA PHE A 59 -6.30 -10.88 2.69
C PHE A 59 -7.15 -11.95 1.99
N GLY A 60 -6.77 -12.33 0.77
CA GLY A 60 -7.52 -13.28 -0.06
C GLY A 60 -8.66 -12.61 -0.82
N PHE A 61 -8.73 -12.88 -2.13
CA PHE A 61 -9.57 -12.17 -3.11
C PHE A 61 -11.11 -12.19 -2.89
N LEU A 62 -11.66 -12.78 -1.82
CA LEU A 62 -13.07 -13.22 -1.82
C LEU A 62 -13.84 -13.23 -0.50
N GLU A 63 -13.33 -12.70 0.61
CA GLU A 63 -14.17 -12.55 1.81
C GLU A 63 -14.69 -11.12 1.91
N THR A 64 -15.66 -10.77 1.07
CA THR A 64 -16.53 -9.61 1.34
C THR A 64 -17.25 -9.90 2.65
N TYR A 65 -16.72 -9.37 3.74
CA TYR A 65 -17.48 -9.21 4.95
C TYR A 65 -18.65 -8.27 4.62
N THR A 66 -19.80 -8.53 5.18
CA THR A 66 -21.14 -8.07 4.74
C THR A 66 -21.25 -6.57 4.46
N THR A 67 -20.34 -5.75 4.98
CA THR A 67 -20.21 -4.32 4.68
C THR A 67 -18.74 -3.89 4.50
N LEU A 68 -18.53 -2.73 3.85
CA LEU A 68 -17.22 -2.08 3.73
C LEU A 68 -16.55 -1.81 5.10
N GLU A 69 -17.34 -1.39 6.08
CA GLU A 69 -16.86 -1.08 7.43
C GLU A 69 -16.42 -2.34 8.19
N GLU A 70 -17.17 -3.44 8.06
CA GLU A 70 -16.76 -4.74 8.60
C GLU A 70 -15.50 -5.28 7.94
N THR A 71 -15.33 -4.99 6.64
CA THR A 71 -14.13 -5.37 5.89
C THR A 71 -12.92 -4.61 6.42
N LYS A 72 -12.97 -3.28 6.50
CA LYS A 72 -11.89 -2.45 7.07
C LYS A 72 -11.53 -2.86 8.50
N GLY A 73 -12.53 -3.08 9.35
CA GLY A 73 -12.29 -3.50 10.74
C GLY A 73 -11.52 -4.82 10.84
N LYS A 74 -11.83 -5.79 9.96
CA LYS A 74 -11.11 -7.06 9.93
C LYS A 74 -9.71 -6.96 9.33
N GLU A 75 -9.51 -6.14 8.31
CA GLU A 75 -8.18 -5.89 7.75
C GLU A 75 -7.26 -5.28 8.81
N VAL A 76 -7.75 -4.31 9.59
CA VAL A 76 -6.99 -3.71 10.69
C VAL A 76 -6.75 -4.71 11.81
N ASP A 77 -7.74 -5.51 12.22
CA ASP A 77 -7.57 -6.58 13.23
C ASP A 77 -6.49 -7.59 12.81
N GLN A 78 -6.48 -8.01 11.54
CA GLN A 78 -5.43 -8.89 11.04
C GLN A 78 -4.05 -8.25 11.13
N LEU A 79 -3.91 -6.98 10.73
CA LEU A 79 -2.62 -6.27 10.79
C LEU A 79 -2.11 -6.02 12.21
N THR A 80 -3.03 -5.77 13.15
CA THR A 80 -2.67 -5.30 14.50
C THR A 80 -2.65 -6.40 15.55
N ASN A 81 -3.47 -7.44 15.37
CA ASN A 81 -3.63 -8.52 16.34
C ASN A 81 -3.12 -9.87 15.84
N THR A 82 -3.20 -10.15 14.53
CA THR A 82 -2.79 -11.46 13.96
C THR A 82 -1.36 -11.44 13.40
N ASP A 83 -1.03 -10.45 12.57
CA ASP A 83 0.26 -10.27 11.89
C ASP A 83 1.04 -9.06 12.41
N ASN A 84 0.85 -8.76 13.70
CA ASN A 84 1.34 -7.55 14.37
C ASN A 84 2.86 -7.34 14.35
N LYS A 85 3.65 -8.38 14.08
CA LYS A 85 5.11 -8.30 14.00
C LYS A 85 5.56 -7.26 12.99
N TYR A 86 4.82 -7.12 11.90
CA TYR A 86 5.13 -6.14 10.89
C TYR A 86 4.83 -4.71 11.39
N VAL A 87 3.65 -4.49 11.97
CA VAL A 87 3.27 -3.18 12.54
C VAL A 87 4.24 -2.78 13.66
N GLN A 88 4.63 -3.71 14.53
CA GLN A 88 5.67 -3.55 15.55
C GLN A 88 7.07 -3.26 14.96
N ALA A 89 7.33 -3.65 13.72
CA ALA A 89 8.58 -3.29 13.04
C ALA A 89 8.62 -1.84 12.63
N ILE A 90 7.49 -1.38 12.09
CA ILE A 90 7.43 -0.06 11.48
C ILE A 90 7.10 1.04 12.47
N ASP A 91 6.42 0.74 13.58
CA ASP A 91 6.04 1.73 14.61
C ASP A 91 7.23 2.45 15.26
N HIS A 92 8.40 1.82 15.21
CA HIS A 92 9.67 2.36 15.70
C HIS A 92 10.38 3.28 14.70
N THR A 93 9.91 3.38 13.46
CA THR A 93 10.51 4.19 12.40
C THR A 93 10.06 5.65 12.45
N GLN A 94 10.86 6.55 11.87
CA GLN A 94 10.43 7.95 11.72
C GLN A 94 9.27 8.09 10.72
N ALA A 95 9.26 7.28 9.65
CA ALA A 95 8.16 7.28 8.67
C ALA A 95 6.79 7.01 9.32
N TYR A 96 6.72 6.04 10.25
CA TYR A 96 5.49 5.78 11.00
C TYR A 96 5.06 6.98 11.85
N ARG A 97 6.00 7.59 12.60
CA ARG A 97 5.71 8.77 13.43
C ARG A 97 5.26 9.99 12.62
N ASP A 98 5.76 10.12 11.40
CA ASP A 98 5.40 11.18 10.46
C ASP A 98 4.08 10.90 9.72
N GLY A 99 3.43 9.75 9.93
CA GLY A 99 2.23 9.36 9.20
C GLY A 99 2.50 8.88 7.76
N LYS A 100 3.75 8.61 7.40
CA LYS A 100 4.20 8.25 6.05
C LYS A 100 4.18 6.75 5.81
N VAL A 101 3.01 6.15 5.99
CA VAL A 101 2.76 4.73 5.76
C VAL A 101 1.49 4.56 4.94
N LEU A 102 1.58 3.78 3.87
CA LEU A 102 0.46 3.45 3.00
C LEU A 102 0.24 1.94 2.99
N PHE A 103 -1.00 1.52 3.16
CA PHE A 103 -1.43 0.14 2.96
C PHE A 103 -2.19 0.08 1.64
N LEU A 104 -1.68 -0.73 0.71
CA LEU A 104 -2.23 -0.95 -0.61
C LEU A 104 -2.74 -2.38 -0.69
N THR A 105 -3.99 -2.53 -1.10
CA THR A 105 -4.56 -3.85 -1.36
C THR A 105 -4.00 -4.39 -2.67
N GLN A 106 -3.68 -5.69 -2.70
CA GLN A 106 -3.04 -6.32 -3.86
C GLN A 106 -3.81 -6.09 -5.17
N GLY A 107 -5.14 -6.11 -5.12
CA GLY A 107 -6.01 -5.94 -6.29
C GLY A 107 -5.85 -4.59 -7.01
N VAL A 108 -5.35 -3.57 -6.32
CA VAL A 108 -5.21 -2.21 -6.86
C VAL A 108 -4.03 -2.07 -7.81
N TYR A 109 -2.95 -2.83 -7.60
CA TYR A 109 -1.74 -2.73 -8.42
C TYR A 109 -1.39 -4.01 -9.19
N MET A 110 -2.06 -5.12 -8.93
CA MET A 110 -1.91 -6.36 -9.71
C MET A 110 -2.99 -6.48 -10.79
N GLY A 111 -2.98 -5.55 -11.76
CA GLY A 111 -3.94 -5.56 -12.85
C GLY A 111 -3.75 -4.44 -13.87
N PRO A 112 -4.60 -4.40 -14.91
CA PRO A 112 -4.54 -3.39 -15.98
C PRO A 112 -4.79 -1.95 -15.49
N ALA A 113 -5.39 -1.77 -14.30
CA ALA A 113 -5.60 -0.48 -13.66
C ALA A 113 -4.40 0.00 -12.81
N SER A 114 -3.30 -0.75 -12.75
CA SER A 114 -2.14 -0.46 -11.87
C SER A 114 -1.50 0.91 -12.07
N TYR A 115 -1.64 1.52 -13.26
CA TYR A 115 -1.16 2.87 -13.51
C TYR A 115 -1.89 3.94 -12.65
N ILE A 116 -3.14 3.68 -12.26
CA ILE A 116 -3.91 4.57 -11.39
C ILE A 116 -3.38 4.46 -9.94
N ALA A 117 -3.06 3.25 -9.48
CA ALA A 117 -2.36 3.03 -8.21
C ALA A 117 -0.99 3.73 -8.17
N CYS A 118 -0.28 3.71 -9.29
CA CYS A 118 1.00 4.40 -9.42
C CYS A 118 0.84 5.92 -9.29
N ALA A 119 -0.18 6.50 -9.94
CA ALA A 119 -0.49 7.93 -9.85
C ALA A 119 -0.86 8.33 -8.41
N TYR A 120 -1.68 7.51 -7.75
CA TYR A 120 -2.02 7.67 -6.35
C TYR A 120 -0.78 7.67 -5.45
N LEU A 121 0.10 6.68 -5.61
CA LEU A 121 1.34 6.60 -4.85
C LEU A 121 2.24 7.81 -5.13
N ALA A 122 2.40 8.22 -6.38
CA ALA A 122 3.23 9.37 -6.76
C ALA A 122 2.77 10.68 -6.10
N ASN A 123 1.45 10.90 -5.99
CA ASN A 123 0.89 12.05 -5.26
C ASN A 123 1.32 12.07 -3.78
N HIS A 124 1.39 10.90 -3.13
CA HIS A 124 1.82 10.79 -1.73
C HIS A 124 3.33 10.94 -1.57
N LEU A 125 4.11 10.28 -2.42
CA LEU A 125 5.57 10.30 -2.30
C LEU A 125 6.16 11.67 -2.65
N TYR A 126 5.54 12.38 -3.59
CA TYR A 126 6.03 13.65 -4.12
C TYR A 126 4.89 14.67 -4.33
N PRO A 127 4.21 15.12 -3.26
CA PRO A 127 3.06 16.02 -3.36
C PRO A 127 3.41 17.38 -3.98
N ASP A 128 4.66 17.82 -3.86
CA ASP A 128 5.14 19.07 -4.48
C ASP A 128 5.41 18.94 -5.99
N ARG A 129 5.37 17.71 -6.53
CA ARG A 129 5.68 17.40 -7.95
C ARG A 129 4.50 16.84 -8.71
N PHE A 130 3.65 16.06 -8.05
CA PHE A 130 2.55 15.36 -8.67
C PHE A 130 1.22 15.69 -7.97
N SER A 131 0.19 15.84 -8.79
CA SER A 131 -1.19 16.09 -8.38
C SER A 131 -2.15 15.46 -9.40
N PHE A 132 -1.93 14.17 -9.68
CA PHE A 132 -2.79 13.41 -10.58
C PHE A 132 -4.21 13.35 -10.04
N ASP A 133 -5.19 13.53 -10.93
CA ASP A 133 -6.60 13.35 -10.62
C ASP A 133 -6.96 11.86 -10.70
N VAL A 134 -6.69 11.16 -9.60
CA VAL A 134 -6.86 9.71 -9.47
C VAL A 134 -8.32 9.30 -9.66
N ASP A 135 -9.26 10.12 -9.19
CA ASP A 135 -10.70 9.86 -9.32
C ASP A 135 -11.15 9.98 -10.77
N ALA A 136 -10.68 11.00 -11.50
CA ALA A 136 -10.95 11.12 -12.93
C ALA A 136 -10.32 9.98 -13.73
N MET A 137 -9.09 9.57 -13.40
CA MET A 137 -8.43 8.42 -14.03
C MET A 137 -9.21 7.11 -13.79
N PHE A 138 -9.72 6.91 -12.57
CA PHE A 138 -10.57 5.77 -12.23
C PHE A 138 -11.89 5.80 -13.01
N ALA A 139 -12.56 6.95 -13.06
CA ALA A 139 -13.80 7.11 -13.81
C ALA A 139 -13.63 6.86 -15.31
N ASP A 140 -12.53 7.36 -15.90
CA ASP A 140 -12.18 7.11 -17.30
C ASP A 140 -11.94 5.61 -17.56
N TYR A 141 -11.20 4.93 -16.67
CA TYR A 141 -10.96 3.50 -16.77
C TYR A 141 -12.25 2.67 -16.72
N ILE A 142 -13.16 2.95 -15.77
CA ILE A 142 -14.45 2.26 -15.68
C ILE A 142 -15.28 2.49 -16.95
N SER A 143 -15.43 3.75 -17.37
CA SER A 143 -16.25 4.09 -18.54
C SER A 143 -15.69 3.52 -19.86
N SER A 144 -14.38 3.35 -19.97
CA SER A 144 -13.71 2.85 -21.18
C SER A 144 -13.71 1.34 -21.29
N TYR A 145 -13.61 0.60 -20.17
CA TYR A 145 -13.33 -0.84 -20.17
C TYR A 145 -14.38 -1.70 -19.47
N HIS A 146 -15.29 -1.10 -18.69
CA HIS A 146 -16.26 -1.80 -17.85
C HIS A 146 -17.66 -1.26 -18.09
N SER A 147 -18.19 -1.46 -19.31
CA SER A 147 -19.47 -0.86 -19.76
C SER A 147 -20.70 -1.25 -18.93
N ASP A 148 -20.61 -2.33 -18.16
CA ASP A 148 -21.69 -2.81 -17.29
C ASP A 148 -21.70 -2.11 -15.92
N TYR A 149 -20.69 -1.27 -15.66
CA TYR A 149 -20.51 -0.55 -14.41
C TYR A 149 -20.35 0.96 -14.64
N SER A 150 -20.61 1.71 -13.58
CA SER A 150 -20.34 3.14 -13.47
C SER A 150 -19.30 3.39 -12.38
N ALA A 151 -18.55 4.49 -12.48
CA ALA A 151 -17.56 4.85 -11.47
C ALA A 151 -18.18 4.99 -10.06
N SER A 152 -19.44 5.43 -9.99
CA SER A 152 -20.22 5.55 -8.75
C SER A 152 -20.60 4.22 -8.10
N ASP A 153 -20.42 3.09 -8.79
CA ASP A 153 -20.63 1.76 -8.19
C ASP A 153 -19.47 1.34 -7.28
N PHE A 154 -18.38 2.12 -7.26
CA PHE A 154 -17.18 1.83 -6.49
C PHE A 154 -16.85 2.97 -5.53
N ALA A 155 -16.10 2.64 -4.47
CA ALA A 155 -15.55 3.62 -3.53
C ALA A 155 -14.24 4.27 -4.03
N GLY A 156 -13.89 4.08 -5.30
CA GLY A 156 -12.61 4.49 -5.89
C GLY A 156 -11.52 3.43 -5.72
N ILE A 157 -10.26 3.87 -5.66
CA ILE A 157 -9.15 2.98 -5.31
C ILE A 157 -9.20 2.65 -3.82
N GLU A 158 -9.26 1.37 -3.49
CA GLU A 158 -9.16 0.91 -2.10
C GLU A 158 -7.73 1.03 -1.58
N TYR A 159 -7.52 1.99 -0.69
CA TYR A 159 -6.32 2.12 0.11
C TYR A 159 -6.73 2.47 1.54
N PHE A 160 -5.82 2.28 2.47
CA PHE A 160 -5.94 2.90 3.78
C PHE A 160 -4.58 3.37 4.30
N ASP A 161 -4.63 4.38 5.17
CA ASP A 161 -3.48 5.04 5.75
C ASP A 161 -3.41 4.79 7.26
N LEU A 162 -2.42 5.37 7.93
CA LEU A 162 -2.31 5.28 9.39
C LEU A 162 -3.50 5.88 10.14
N ALA A 163 -4.16 6.90 9.59
CA ALA A 163 -5.35 7.46 10.23
C ALA A 163 -6.48 6.43 10.28
N THR A 164 -6.64 5.68 9.20
CA THR A 164 -7.57 4.55 9.14
C THR A 164 -7.15 3.44 10.10
N LEU A 165 -5.87 3.02 10.10
CA LEU A 165 -5.35 2.03 11.05
C LEU A 165 -5.68 2.42 12.50
N ASN A 166 -5.40 3.67 12.89
CA ASN A 166 -5.64 4.18 14.24
C ASN A 166 -7.14 4.35 14.59
N THR A 167 -8.03 4.34 13.60
CA THR A 167 -9.48 4.44 13.83
C THR A 167 -10.08 3.09 14.23
N TYR A 168 -9.53 1.98 13.75
CA TYR A 168 -10.05 0.63 13.98
C TYR A 168 -9.20 -0.23 14.93
N ALA A 169 -7.98 0.20 15.28
CA ALA A 169 -7.10 -0.44 16.27
C ALA A 169 -7.47 -0.05 17.71
#